data_AF-A0AAN6MHA8-F1
#
_entry.id   AF-A0AAN6MHA8-F1
#
_cell.length_a   1.000
_cell.length_b   1.000
_cell.length_c   1.000
_cell.angle_alpha   90.00
_cell.angle_beta   90.00
_cell.angle_gamma   90.00
#
_symmetry.space_group_name_H-M   'P 1'
#
loop_
_entity.id
_entity.type
_entity.pdbx_description
1 polymer ?
#
loop_
_entity_poly.entity_id
_entity_poly.type
_entity_poly.pdbx_seq_one_letter_code
_entity_poly.pdbx_strand_id
1 'polypeptide(L)'
;FSMANLPADSPVRRVPASSVRLQTRAIPEALQRRGYPHTIHNYNRVPLTNEHPLIEHPLMAGDEPWVCGMNPGPARIVTNRYDRGSPEAMYHDPTQELTAGGNHELSVAPYRGRATAARMLPGFWGDGMMGMELEGVLEEEEEEVVVVVVDGEGVAGEEVEMED
;
A
#
# COMPACT_ATOMS: atom_id res chain seq x y z
N PHE A 1 7.19 -1.24 -1.48
CA PHE A 1 7.19 0.21 -1.78
C PHE A 1 8.54 0.64 -2.32
N SER A 2 8.53 1.51 -3.33
CA SER A 2 9.75 2.00 -4.00
C SER A 2 9.81 3.52 -3.96
N MET A 3 10.82 4.07 -3.28
CA MET A 3 11.08 5.51 -3.17
C MET A 3 12.24 5.86 -4.10
N ALA A 4 11.99 5.77 -5.41
CA ALA A 4 13.06 5.69 -6.42
C ALA A 4 13.97 6.93 -6.48
N ASN A 5 13.43 8.08 -6.10
CA ASN A 5 14.11 9.37 -6.15
C ASN A 5 15.00 9.63 -4.92
N LEU A 6 14.96 8.76 -3.91
CA LEU A 6 15.95 8.78 -2.84
C LEU A 6 17.33 8.30 -3.36
N PRO A 7 18.43 8.76 -2.72
CA PRO A 7 19.78 8.29 -3.02
C PRO A 7 19.88 6.77 -3.05
N ALA A 8 20.76 6.24 -3.90
CA ALA A 8 20.82 4.81 -4.18
C ALA A 8 21.18 3.93 -2.97
N ASP A 9 21.93 4.52 -2.05
CA ASP A 9 22.38 3.98 -0.76
C ASP A 9 21.37 4.22 0.37
N SER A 10 20.25 4.92 0.11
CA SER A 10 19.24 5.16 1.14
C SER A 10 18.64 3.83 1.60
N PRO A 11 18.66 3.52 2.91
CA PRO A 11 18.22 2.23 3.43
C PRO A 11 16.70 2.05 3.30
N VAL A 12 15.95 3.13 3.11
CA VAL A 12 14.49 3.13 2.89
C VAL A 12 14.12 3.24 1.41
N ARG A 13 15.08 3.27 0.48
CA ARG A 13 14.78 3.39 -0.96
C ARG A 13 13.83 2.30 -1.46
N ARG A 14 13.94 1.09 -0.89
CA ARG A 14 13.07 -0.05 -1.17
C ARG A 14 12.70 -0.71 0.15
N VAL A 15 11.41 -0.74 0.44
CA VAL A 15 10.89 -1.38 1.66
C VAL A 15 9.83 -2.41 1.26
N PRO A 16 9.91 -3.68 1.72
CA PRO A 16 8.88 -4.68 1.49
C PRO A 16 7.52 -4.23 2.02
N ALA A 17 6.43 -4.63 1.36
CA ALA A 17 5.09 -4.30 1.85
C ALA A 17 4.75 -5.02 3.17
N SER A 18 5.30 -6.22 3.40
CA SER A 18 5.20 -6.93 4.68
C SER A 18 5.75 -6.08 5.83
N SER A 19 6.95 -5.52 5.68
CA SER A 19 7.57 -4.63 6.67
C SER A 19 6.73 -3.37 6.91
N VAL A 20 6.19 -2.75 5.87
CA VAL A 20 5.30 -1.58 6.02
C VAL A 20 4.05 -1.96 6.80
N ARG A 21 3.38 -3.08 6.47
CA ARG A 21 2.21 -3.58 7.20
C ARG A 21 2.54 -3.90 8.67
N LEU A 22 3.68 -4.53 8.92
CA LEU A 22 4.13 -4.85 10.28
C LEU A 22 4.35 -3.57 11.11
N GLN A 23 5.09 -2.61 10.58
CA GLN A 23 5.32 -1.32 11.24
C GLN A 23 4.00 -0.55 11.42
N THR A 24 3.06 -0.64 10.47
CA THR A 24 1.73 -0.01 10.57
C THR A 24 0.95 -0.51 11.78
N ARG A 25 0.99 -1.83 12.04
CA ARG A 25 0.35 -2.44 13.22
C ARG A 25 0.95 -1.95 14.53
N ALA A 26 2.23 -1.55 14.53
CA ALA A 26 2.92 -1.04 15.70
C ALA A 26 2.69 0.46 15.96
N ILE A 27 2.01 1.18 15.05
CA ILE A 27 1.71 2.61 15.24
C ILE A 27 0.81 2.77 16.49
N PRO A 28 1.12 3.68 17.43
CA PRO A 28 0.23 3.96 18.55
C PRO A 28 -1.18 4.41 18.11
N GLU A 29 -2.23 4.02 18.83
CA GLU A 29 -3.61 4.50 18.58
C GLU A 29 -3.79 5.98 18.91
N ALA A 30 -3.14 6.43 19.97
CA ALA A 30 -3.17 7.80 20.42
C ALA A 30 -2.22 8.67 19.59
N LEU A 31 -2.75 9.78 19.08
CA LEU A 31 -1.93 10.86 18.53
C LEU A 31 -1.03 11.41 19.63
N GLN A 32 0.23 11.66 19.30
CA GLN A 32 1.19 12.15 20.27
C GLN A 32 1.27 13.68 20.19
N ARG A 33 1.34 14.34 21.36
CA ARG A 33 1.62 15.79 21.42
C ARG A 33 3.03 16.13 20.95
N ARG A 34 3.95 15.17 21.08
CA ARG A 34 5.35 15.25 20.66
C ARG A 34 5.73 13.89 20.08
N GLY A 35 6.34 13.88 18.89
CA GLY A 35 6.63 12.65 18.17
C GLY A 35 5.40 12.12 17.43
N TYR A 36 5.49 10.88 16.96
CA TYR A 36 4.54 10.31 16.01
C TYR A 36 3.55 9.34 16.67
N PRO A 37 2.37 9.08 16.06
CA PRO A 37 1.91 9.56 14.76
C PRO A 37 1.33 10.98 14.78
N HIS A 38 1.31 11.61 13.61
CA HIS A 38 0.67 12.91 13.38
C HIS A 38 -0.53 12.79 12.44
N THR A 39 -1.49 13.71 12.54
CA THR A 39 -2.53 13.88 11.52
C THR A 39 -1.93 14.52 10.27
N ILE A 40 -2.29 14.02 9.10
CA ILE A 40 -1.94 14.65 7.81
C ILE A 40 -3.20 15.08 7.07
N HIS A 41 -3.18 16.29 6.53
CA HIS A 41 -4.28 16.88 5.77
C HIS A 41 -4.12 16.78 4.25
N ASN A 42 -2.97 16.24 3.79
CA ASN A 42 -2.64 16.09 2.38
C ASN A 42 -2.74 17.41 1.56
N TYR A 43 -2.20 18.51 2.10
CA TYR A 43 -2.22 19.81 1.41
C TYR A 43 -1.49 19.81 0.06
N ASN A 44 -0.48 18.94 -0.09
CA ASN A 44 0.27 18.77 -1.34
C ASN A 44 -0.52 17.98 -2.39
N ARG A 45 -1.74 17.50 -2.05
CA ARG A 45 -2.63 16.76 -2.94
C ARG A 45 -1.94 15.57 -3.61
N VAL A 46 -1.09 14.88 -2.85
CA VAL A 46 -0.53 13.62 -3.34
C VAL A 46 -1.66 12.61 -3.55
N PRO A 47 -1.60 11.78 -4.59
CA PRO A 47 -2.68 10.86 -4.97
C PRO A 47 -2.73 9.65 -4.03
N LEU A 48 -3.12 9.88 -2.78
CA LEU A 48 -3.35 8.83 -1.78
C LEU A 48 -4.72 8.19 -2.01
N THR A 49 -4.80 6.89 -1.80
CA THR A 49 -6.05 6.12 -1.94
C THR A 49 -6.81 6.00 -0.63
N ASN A 50 -6.13 6.11 0.52
CA ASN A 50 -6.78 6.05 1.82
C ASN A 50 -7.74 7.24 2.05
N GLU A 51 -8.88 6.97 2.68
CA GLU A 51 -9.82 7.99 3.11
C GLU A 51 -9.38 8.67 4.41
N HIS A 52 -9.87 9.89 4.66
CA HIS A 52 -9.65 10.61 5.90
C HIS A 52 -10.37 9.96 7.11
N PRO A 53 -9.89 10.18 8.36
CA PRO A 53 -8.73 10.98 8.72
C PRO A 53 -7.42 10.21 8.57
N LEU A 54 -6.46 10.84 7.89
CA LEU A 54 -5.15 10.26 7.63
C LEU A 54 -4.17 10.59 8.76
N ILE A 55 -3.33 9.62 9.08
CA ILE A 55 -2.18 9.79 9.96
C ILE A 55 -0.90 9.40 9.23
N GLU A 56 0.20 10.02 9.65
CA GLU A 56 1.55 9.66 9.23
C GLU A 56 2.40 9.16 10.40
N HIS A 57 3.29 8.20 10.11
CA HIS A 57 4.29 7.69 11.04
C HIS A 57 5.61 7.43 10.30
N PRO A 58 6.80 7.60 10.90
CA PRO A 58 8.06 7.32 10.23
C PRO A 58 8.13 5.86 9.78
N LEU A 59 8.65 5.67 8.57
CA LEU A 59 8.94 4.36 8.01
C LEU A 59 10.43 4.08 8.15
N MET A 60 10.76 3.00 8.86
CA MET A 60 12.14 2.58 9.09
C MET A 60 12.59 1.54 8.06
N ALA A 61 13.90 1.42 7.89
CA ALA A 61 14.48 0.32 7.14
C ALA A 61 14.39 -0.97 7.95
N GLY A 62 13.75 -2.00 7.41
CA GLY A 62 13.51 -3.27 8.08
C GLY A 62 12.15 -3.35 8.78
N ASP A 63 12.07 -4.16 9.83
CA ASP A 63 10.81 -4.55 10.47
C ASP A 63 10.56 -3.83 11.81
N GLU A 64 11.58 -3.20 12.37
CA GLU A 64 11.46 -2.46 13.63
C GLU A 64 10.78 -1.10 13.40
N PRO A 65 9.72 -0.77 14.17
CA PRO A 65 9.06 0.51 14.05
C PRO A 65 9.91 1.63 14.66
N TRP A 66 9.70 2.86 14.18
CA TRP A 66 10.32 4.03 14.78
C TRP A 66 9.85 4.24 16.23
N VAL A 67 10.77 4.65 17.10
CA VAL A 67 10.45 5.09 18.47
C VAL A 67 10.97 6.50 18.74
N CYS A 68 10.36 7.17 19.72
CA CYS A 68 10.72 8.54 20.10
C CYS A 68 12.21 8.68 20.43
N GLY A 69 12.85 9.68 19.83
CA GLY A 69 14.30 9.93 19.95
C GLY A 69 15.14 9.41 18.78
N MET A 70 14.58 8.55 17.92
CA MET A 70 15.26 8.14 16.69
C MET A 70 15.10 9.20 15.59
N ASN A 71 16.04 9.22 14.64
CA ASN A 71 15.87 10.00 13.42
C ASN A 71 14.72 9.41 12.59
N PRO A 72 13.65 10.17 12.29
CA PRO A 72 12.51 9.68 11.52
C PRO A 72 12.82 9.46 10.04
N GLY A 73 13.95 9.96 9.53
CA GLY A 73 14.31 9.84 8.13
C GLY A 73 13.31 10.53 7.19
N PRO A 74 13.40 10.28 5.87
CA PRO A 74 12.58 10.95 4.87
C PRO A 74 11.23 10.26 4.59
N ALA A 75 11.08 8.99 4.96
CA ALA A 75 9.95 8.15 4.58
C ALA A 75 8.87 8.10 5.67
N ARG A 76 7.61 8.05 5.26
CA ARG A 76 6.43 7.99 6.14
C ARG A 76 5.49 6.91 5.66
N ILE A 77 4.95 6.13 6.60
CA ILE A 77 3.73 5.34 6.44
C ILE A 77 2.57 6.32 6.52
N VAL A 78 1.58 6.18 5.63
CA VAL A 78 0.31 6.90 5.67
C VAL A 78 -0.82 5.91 5.67
N THR A 79 -1.79 6.11 6.56
CA THR A 79 -2.95 5.23 6.68
C THR A 79 -4.13 5.99 7.26
N ASN A 80 -5.34 5.46 7.09
CA ASN A 80 -6.48 5.93 7.86
C ASN A 80 -6.26 5.65 9.36
N ARG A 81 -6.66 6.58 10.22
CA ARG A 81 -6.48 6.49 11.67
C ARG A 81 -7.19 5.29 12.27
N TYR A 82 -8.40 5.01 11.77
CA TYR A 82 -9.33 4.01 12.27
C TYR A 82 -9.26 2.70 11.49
N ASP A 83 -8.94 2.78 10.19
CA ASP A 83 -8.68 1.61 9.34
C ASP A 83 -7.22 1.60 8.88
N ARG A 84 -6.48 0.59 9.33
CA ARG A 84 -5.04 0.45 9.06
C ARG A 84 -4.71 -0.70 8.11
N GLY A 85 -5.72 -1.24 7.42
CA GLY A 85 -5.57 -2.40 6.53
C GLY A 85 -4.74 -2.12 5.28
N SER A 86 -4.77 -0.88 4.80
CA SER A 86 -4.21 -0.50 3.49
C SER A 86 -3.14 0.60 3.61
N PRO A 87 -2.01 0.36 4.29
CA PRO A 87 -1.01 1.40 4.46
C PRO A 87 -0.36 1.76 3.12
N GLU A 88 -0.25 3.06 2.89
CA GLU A 88 0.54 3.64 1.81
C GLU A 88 1.87 4.16 2.36
N ALA A 89 2.81 4.48 1.48
CA ALA A 89 4.06 5.12 1.87
C ALA A 89 4.30 6.37 1.04
N MET A 90 4.81 7.40 1.69
CA MET A 90 5.26 8.64 1.05
C MET A 90 6.65 9.00 1.55
N TYR A 91 7.33 9.92 0.86
CA TYR A 91 8.64 10.38 1.26
C TYR A 91 8.89 11.82 0.83
N HIS A 92 9.76 12.50 1.56
CA HIS A 92 10.32 13.78 1.15
C HIS A 92 11.24 13.57 -0.05
N ASP A 93 10.86 14.07 -1.21
CA ASP A 93 11.58 13.84 -2.46
C ASP A 93 12.69 14.89 -2.64
N PRO A 94 13.97 14.50 -2.56
CA PRO A 94 15.08 15.45 -2.69
C PRO A 94 15.22 16.02 -4.11
N THR A 95 14.55 15.42 -5.10
CA THR A 95 14.58 15.88 -6.50
C THR A 95 13.52 16.93 -6.82
N GLN A 96 12.53 17.10 -5.93
CA GLN A 96 11.52 18.14 -6.07
C GLN A 96 11.98 19.45 -5.43
N GLU A 97 11.49 20.56 -5.97
CA GLU A 97 11.77 21.88 -5.43
C GLU A 97 11.36 21.97 -3.96
N LEU A 98 12.11 22.75 -3.20
CA LEU A 98 11.72 23.07 -1.84
C LEU A 98 10.45 23.93 -1.90
N THR A 99 9.44 23.52 -1.15
CA THR A 99 8.29 24.37 -0.84
C THR A 99 8.77 25.72 -0.28
N ALA A 100 7.93 26.76 -0.33
CA ALA A 100 8.26 28.07 0.23
C ALA A 100 8.69 28.05 1.72
N GLY A 101 8.40 26.96 2.45
CA GLY A 101 8.85 26.71 3.81
C GLY A 101 10.16 25.92 3.95
N GLY A 102 10.88 25.66 2.86
CA GLY A 102 12.16 24.94 2.88
C GLY A 102 12.06 23.42 3.03
N ASN A 103 10.86 22.83 2.87
CA ASN A 103 10.66 21.37 2.90
C ASN A 103 10.55 20.83 1.49
N HIS A 104 11.15 19.66 1.23
CA HIS A 104 10.92 18.92 0.00
C HIS A 104 9.44 18.52 -0.12
N GLU A 105 8.92 18.64 -1.34
CA GLU A 105 7.59 18.15 -1.69
C GLU A 105 7.49 16.63 -1.42
N LEU A 106 6.27 16.18 -1.12
CA LEU A 106 6.00 14.79 -0.78
C LEU A 106 5.70 14.02 -2.06
N SER A 107 6.31 12.85 -2.21
CA SER A 107 6.00 11.91 -3.29
C SER A 107 5.44 10.61 -2.73
N VAL A 108 4.46 10.03 -3.42
CA VAL A 108 3.92 8.70 -3.09
C VAL A 108 4.92 7.65 -3.56
N ALA A 109 5.25 6.70 -2.68
CA ALA A 109 6.05 5.56 -3.04
C ALA A 109 5.14 4.50 -3.69
N PRO A 110 5.27 4.21 -5.00
CA PRO A 110 4.47 3.16 -5.62
C PRO A 110 4.72 1.81 -4.94
N TYR A 111 3.64 1.07 -4.71
CA TYR A 111 3.72 -0.36 -4.45
C TYR A 111 4.15 -1.05 -5.75
N ARG A 112 5.25 -1.80 -5.68
CA ARG A 112 5.68 -2.71 -6.74
C ARG A 112 5.57 -4.10 -6.16
N GLY A 113 4.40 -4.74 -6.35
CA GLY A 113 4.27 -6.16 -6.11
C GLY A 113 5.33 -6.91 -6.93
N ARG A 114 5.86 -8.01 -6.40
CA ARG A 114 6.53 -8.98 -7.27
C ARG A 114 5.43 -9.48 -8.19
N ALA A 115 5.56 -9.23 -9.50
CA ALA A 115 4.84 -10.07 -10.45
C ALA A 115 5.39 -11.48 -10.20
N THR A 116 4.61 -12.31 -9.52
CA THR A 116 4.87 -13.73 -9.42
C THR A 116 4.73 -14.24 -10.84
N ALA A 117 5.83 -14.23 -11.59
CA ALA A 117 5.89 -14.94 -12.85
C ALA A 117 5.75 -16.42 -12.47
N ALA A 118 4.52 -16.92 -12.47
CA ALA A 118 4.22 -18.33 -12.45
C ALA A 118 5.00 -18.92 -13.63
N ARG A 119 6.17 -19.49 -13.34
CA ARG A 119 7.01 -20.11 -14.35
C ARG A 119 6.38 -21.48 -14.59
N MET A 120 5.44 -21.53 -15.53
CA MET A 120 4.89 -22.79 -16.04
C MET A 120 6.06 -23.61 -16.60
N LEU A 121 6.44 -24.66 -15.91
CA LEU A 121 7.34 -25.68 -16.43
C LEU A 121 6.49 -26.85 -16.93
N PRO A 122 6.82 -27.45 -18.08
CA PRO A 122 6.12 -28.66 -18.54
C PRO A 122 6.41 -29.82 -17.57
N GLY A 123 5.37 -30.33 -16.91
CA GLY A 123 5.40 -31.56 -16.09
C GLY A 123 5.06 -32.80 -16.93
N PHE A 124 5.69 -33.93 -16.63
CA PHE A 124 5.52 -35.18 -17.36
C PHE A 124 4.80 -36.20 -16.47
N TRP A 125 3.51 -36.41 -16.70
CA TRP A 125 2.75 -37.47 -16.05
C TRP A 125 3.00 -38.78 -16.80
N GLY A 126 3.39 -39.82 -16.07
CA GLY A 126 3.64 -41.15 -16.62
C GLY A 126 2.35 -41.80 -17.11
N ASP A 127 1.94 -41.46 -18.33
CA ASP A 127 1.09 -42.25 -19.25
C ASP A 127 0.86 -41.50 -20.59
N GLY A 128 1.89 -40.80 -21.09
CA GLY A 128 1.85 -40.18 -22.42
C GLY A 128 0.91 -38.98 -22.56
N MET A 129 0.38 -38.42 -21.46
CA MET A 129 -0.37 -37.16 -21.45
C MET A 129 0.48 -36.02 -20.89
N MET A 130 0.63 -34.94 -21.66
CA MET A 130 1.19 -33.68 -21.15
C MET A 130 0.18 -33.05 -20.18
N GLY A 131 0.55 -32.94 -18.91
CA GLY A 131 -0.21 -32.23 -17.88
C GLY A 131 0.62 -31.10 -17.30
N MET A 132 -0.02 -29.97 -16.99
CA MET A 132 0.64 -28.85 -16.30
C MET A 132 0.65 -29.13 -14.80
N GLU A 133 1.82 -29.16 -14.17
CA GLU A 133 1.94 -29.25 -12.71
C GLU A 133 2.21 -27.86 -12.11
N LEU A 134 1.39 -27.49 -11.13
CA LEU A 134 1.64 -26.36 -10.24
C LEU A 134 2.45 -26.88 -9.04
N GLU A 135 3.77 -26.68 -9.06
CA GLU A 135 4.56 -26.68 -7.82
C GLU A 135 4.90 -25.25 -7.44
N GLY A 136 4.35 -24.80 -6.31
CA GLY A 136 4.63 -23.51 -5.70
C GLY A 136 4.27 -23.54 -4.23
N VAL A 137 5.27 -23.30 -3.39
CA VAL A 137 5.17 -23.17 -1.93
C VAL A 137 4.14 -22.08 -1.59
N LEU A 138 3.16 -22.44 -0.76
CA LEU A 138 2.24 -21.54 -0.12
C LEU A 138 3.03 -20.60 0.82
N GLU A 139 3.18 -19.34 0.44
CA GLU A 139 3.36 -18.25 1.40
C GLU A 139 2.24 -17.23 1.18
N GLU A 140 1.19 -17.44 1.99
CA GLU A 140 0.18 -16.51 2.51
C GLU A 140 -0.67 -15.70 1.50
N GLU A 141 -1.82 -16.32 1.19
CA GLU A 141 -3.17 -15.78 0.99
C GLU A 141 -3.29 -14.32 0.50
N GLU A 142 -3.44 -14.21 -0.82
CA GLU A 142 -4.14 -13.10 -1.46
C GLU A 142 -5.64 -13.23 -1.15
N GLU A 143 -6.22 -12.26 -0.44
CA GLU A 143 -7.67 -12.03 -0.53
C GLU A 143 -7.94 -11.42 -1.91
N GLU A 144 -8.26 -12.28 -2.87
CA GLU A 144 -8.72 -11.91 -4.20
C GLU A 144 -10.10 -11.25 -4.06
N VAL A 145 -10.17 -9.92 -4.14
CA VAL A 145 -11.44 -9.21 -4.28
C VAL A 145 -11.97 -9.50 -5.69
N VAL A 146 -12.78 -10.54 -5.80
CA VAL A 146 -13.54 -10.85 -7.02
C VAL A 146 -14.63 -9.79 -7.18
N VAL A 147 -14.38 -8.80 -8.03
CA VAL A 147 -15.44 -7.88 -8.49
C VAL A 147 -16.29 -8.66 -9.49
N VAL A 148 -17.43 -9.18 -9.02
CA VAL A 148 -18.47 -9.72 -9.90
C VAL A 148 -19.13 -8.54 -10.61
N VAL A 149 -18.72 -8.27 -11.85
CA VAL A 149 -19.51 -7.46 -12.77
C VAL A 149 -20.66 -8.33 -13.24
N VAL A 150 -21.86 -8.08 -12.72
CA VAL A 150 -23.08 -8.68 -13.26
C VAL A 150 -23.48 -7.82 -14.47
N ASP A 151 -23.41 -8.41 -15.66
CA ASP A 151 -23.91 -7.82 -16.89
C ASP A 151 -25.39 -7.46 -16.75
N GLY A 152 -25.69 -6.17 -16.77
CA GLY A 152 -27.05 -5.64 -16.81
C GLY A 152 -27.49 -5.33 -18.23
N GLU A 153 -27.61 -6.36 -19.08
CA GLU A 153 -28.40 -6.26 -20.31
C GLU A 153 -29.89 -6.39 -19.95
N GLY A 154 -30.67 -5.39 -20.36
CA GLY A 154 -32.06 -5.21 -19.94
C GLY A 154 -33.03 -6.22 -20.53
N VAL A 155 -34.18 -6.34 -19.85
CA VAL A 155 -35.43 -6.85 -20.43
C VAL A 155 -36.62 -6.11 -19.79
N ALA A 156 -37.59 -5.84 -20.66
CA ALA A 156 -38.77 -5.00 -20.49
C ALA A 156 -39.92 -5.64 -19.67
N GLY A 157 -40.89 -4.79 -19.30
CA GLY A 157 -42.22 -5.14 -18.75
C GLY A 157 -42.24 -5.02 -17.22
N GLU A 158 -43.21 -4.40 -16.54
CA GLU A 158 -44.61 -4.14 -16.84
C GLU A 158 -45.09 -3.06 -15.83
N GLU A 159 -45.88 -2.09 -16.29
CA GLU A 159 -46.51 -1.09 -15.42
C GLU A 159 -47.63 -1.74 -14.62
N VAL A 160 -47.66 -1.50 -13.30
CA VAL A 160 -48.86 -1.75 -12.47
C VAL A 160 -49.22 -0.43 -11.80
N GLU A 161 -50.26 0.20 -12.33
CA GLU A 161 -50.98 1.29 -11.69
C GLU A 161 -51.58 0.80 -10.37
N MET A 162 -51.38 1.55 -9.29
CA MET A 162 -52.24 1.48 -8.11
C MET A 162 -53.02 2.77 -8.05
N GLU A 163 -54.31 2.69 -8.39
CA GLU A 163 -55.32 3.71 -8.06
C GLU A 163 -55.61 3.66 -6.55
N ASP A 164 -55.72 4.84 -5.93
CA ASP A 164 -56.33 5.06 -4.61
C ASP A 164 -57.87 5.19 -4.72
#